data_AF-A0A1A2YDW8-F1
#
_entry.id   AF-A0A1A2YDW8-F1
#
_cell.length_a   1.000
_cell.length_b   1.000
_cell.length_c   1.000
_cell.angle_alpha   90.00
_cell.angle_beta   90.00
_cell.angle_gamma   90.00
#
_symmetry.space_group_name_H-M   'P 1'
#
loop_
_entity.id
_entity.type
_entity.pdbx_description
1 polymer ?
#
loop_
_entity_poly.entity_id
_entity_poly.type
_entity_poly.pdbx_seq_one_letter_code
_entity_poly.pdbx_strand_id
1 'polypeptide(L)'
;MILFVPVLVISLMYFMFQNAPHRPGGPTPFNNACLILLGLFPLFVMFIITAITMQRERASGTLERILTTPLRRLDLLIAYGTAFSIAAAAQATLACIVSFWFLGFDTAGAWYWVFVIAIVNAVLGVGLGLLCSAFARTEFQAVQFIPLVMVPQLLLAGIIVPRALMPHWLQWISNVLPASYALEALQQVGSHPELTSIAVRDIVVVLGFALAALCLAAATLRRRTP
;
A
#
# COMPACT_ATOMS: atom_id res chain seq x y z
N MET A 1 13.75 -5.52 -9.10
CA MET A 1 13.44 -4.08 -8.89
C MET A 1 12.34 -3.87 -7.85
N ILE A 2 11.17 -4.50 -7.99
CA ILE A 2 10.01 -4.33 -7.08
C ILE A 2 10.37 -4.43 -5.59
N LEU A 3 11.15 -5.45 -5.21
CA LEU A 3 11.59 -5.67 -3.82
C LEU A 3 12.49 -4.56 -3.28
N PHE A 4 13.30 -3.93 -4.13
CA PHE A 4 14.38 -3.03 -3.72
C PHE A 4 13.96 -1.57 -3.67
N VAL A 5 12.92 -1.16 -4.40
CA VAL A 5 12.51 0.26 -4.47
C VAL A 5 12.09 0.80 -3.09
N PRO A 6 11.20 0.13 -2.31
CA PRO A 6 10.84 0.63 -0.99
C PRO A 6 12.03 0.69 -0.04
N VAL A 7 12.88 -0.35 -0.08
CA VAL A 7 14.10 -0.43 0.72
C VAL A 7 15.05 0.73 0.40
N LEU A 8 15.29 1.00 -0.88
CA LEU A 8 16.19 2.07 -1.32
C LEU A 8 15.71 3.44 -0.86
N VAL A 9 14.40 3.71 -0.95
CA VAL A 9 13.84 5.00 -0.52
C VAL A 9 13.93 5.16 1.00
N ILE A 10 13.64 4.11 1.77
CA ILE A 10 13.77 4.14 3.22
C ILE A 10 15.24 4.34 3.63
N SER A 11 16.17 3.62 3.00
CA SER A 11 17.61 3.78 3.25
C SER A 11 18.11 5.18 2.88
N LEU A 12 17.66 5.75 1.77
CA LEU A 12 17.99 7.13 1.39
C LEU A 12 17.48 8.11 2.46
N MET A 13 16.27 7.89 2.95
CA MET A 13 15.69 8.74 3.98
C MET A 13 16.43 8.60 5.32
N TYR A 14 16.91 7.41 5.68
CA TYR A 14 17.81 7.23 6.82
C TYR A 14 19.06 8.12 6.70
N PHE A 15 19.75 8.08 5.56
CA PHE A 15 20.92 8.94 5.33
C PHE A 15 20.58 10.44 5.33
N MET A 16 19.35 10.81 4.95
CA MET A 16 18.89 12.19 5.03
C MET A 16 18.71 12.68 6.48
N PHE A 17 18.24 11.80 7.38
CA PHE A 17 17.96 12.15 8.78
C PHE A 17 19.09 11.81 9.76
N GLN A 18 20.15 11.12 9.33
CA GLN A 18 21.23 10.66 10.21
C GLN A 18 21.88 11.77 11.05
N ASN A 19 21.96 13.00 10.50
CA ASN A 19 22.57 14.16 11.15
C ASN A 19 21.52 15.23 11.53
N ALA A 20 20.23 14.91 11.41
CA ALA A 20 19.18 15.87 11.69
C ALA A 20 19.11 16.13 13.22
N PRO A 21 19.13 17.40 13.67
CA PRO A 21 19.04 17.70 15.09
C PRO A 21 17.69 17.25 15.65
N HIS A 22 17.72 16.56 16.79
CA HIS A 22 16.53 16.10 17.47
C HIS A 22 16.65 16.31 18.99
N ARG A 23 15.51 16.38 19.67
CA ARG A 23 15.48 16.59 21.12
C ARG A 23 16.19 15.41 21.82
N PRO A 24 17.09 15.67 22.81
CA PRO A 24 17.69 14.59 23.60
C PRO A 24 16.59 13.74 24.27
N GLY A 25 16.58 12.44 24.01
CA GLY A 25 15.58 11.50 24.54
C GLY A 25 14.21 11.48 23.81
N GLY A 26 14.03 12.26 22.74
CA GLY A 26 12.84 12.19 21.89
C GLY A 26 12.99 11.18 20.74
N PRO A 27 11.88 10.70 20.15
CA PRO A 27 11.93 9.83 18.98
C PRO A 27 12.66 10.52 17.83
N THR A 28 13.50 9.77 17.12
CA THR A 28 14.26 10.29 15.99
C THR A 28 13.30 10.75 14.87
N PRO A 29 13.62 11.83 14.13
CA PRO A 29 12.85 12.24 12.96
C PRO A 29 12.72 11.11 11.93
N PHE A 30 13.76 10.26 11.86
CA PHE A 30 13.78 9.06 11.06
C PHE A 30 12.65 8.10 11.44
N ASN A 31 12.42 7.81 12.73
CA ASN A 31 11.39 6.82 13.12
C ASN A 31 9.99 7.24 12.66
N ASN A 32 9.61 8.51 12.88
CA ASN A 32 8.31 9.01 12.45
C ASN A 32 8.15 8.91 10.92
N ALA A 33 9.16 9.33 10.18
CA ALA A 33 9.11 9.30 8.72
C ALA A 33 9.20 7.87 8.15
N CYS A 34 9.94 6.97 8.81
CA CYS A 34 10.10 5.58 8.41
C CYS A 34 8.78 4.82 8.57
N LEU A 35 8.08 5.07 9.68
CA LEU A 35 6.76 4.51 9.95
C LEU A 35 5.74 4.90 8.85
N ILE A 36 5.73 6.17 8.45
CA ILE A 36 4.86 6.65 7.35
C ILE A 36 5.23 5.97 6.02
N LEU A 37 6.52 5.87 5.70
CA LEU A 37 7.01 5.24 4.47
C LEU A 37 6.72 3.73 4.42
N LEU A 38 6.89 3.01 5.53
CA LEU A 38 6.59 1.58 5.61
C LEU A 38 5.11 1.29 5.34
N GLY A 39 4.23 2.22 5.72
CA GLY A 39 2.82 2.17 5.31
C GLY A 39 2.64 2.46 3.83
N LEU A 40 3.01 3.65 3.37
CA LEU A 40 2.55 4.16 2.07
C LEU A 40 3.36 3.70 0.87
N PHE A 41 4.66 3.52 1.02
CA PHE A 41 5.54 3.31 -0.13
C PHE A 41 5.33 1.94 -0.77
N PRO A 42 5.23 0.82 -0.01
CA PRO A 42 4.86 -0.47 -0.58
C PRO A 42 3.48 -0.46 -1.26
N LEU A 43 2.49 0.24 -0.67
CA LEU A 43 1.17 0.43 -1.27
C LEU A 43 1.27 1.15 -2.62
N PHE A 44 2.01 2.25 -2.67
CA PHE A 44 2.15 3.08 -3.86
C PHE A 44 2.89 2.34 -4.98
N VAL A 45 3.99 1.67 -4.63
CA VAL A 45 4.81 0.89 -5.57
C VAL A 45 3.99 -0.25 -6.17
N MET A 46 3.25 -1.01 -5.34
CA MET A 46 2.39 -2.08 -5.86
C MET A 46 1.21 -1.59 -6.65
N PHE A 47 0.60 -0.46 -6.27
CA PHE A 47 -0.45 0.16 -7.08
C PHE A 47 0.03 0.40 -8.52
N ILE A 48 1.19 1.04 -8.68
CA ILE A 48 1.74 1.36 -10.00
C ILE A 48 2.10 0.11 -10.79
N ILE A 49 2.88 -0.79 -10.18
CA ILE A 49 3.35 -2.00 -10.86
C ILE A 49 2.15 -2.82 -11.31
N THR A 50 1.22 -3.08 -10.39
CA THR A 50 0.09 -3.94 -10.69
C THR A 50 -0.84 -3.30 -11.72
N ALA A 51 -1.08 -1.98 -11.65
CA ALA A 51 -1.89 -1.28 -12.66
C ALA A 51 -1.29 -1.34 -14.06
N ILE A 52 0.02 -1.06 -14.20
CA ILE A 52 0.71 -1.04 -15.50
C ILE A 52 0.91 -2.45 -16.04
N THR A 53 1.43 -3.37 -15.22
CA THR A 53 1.70 -4.75 -15.66
C THR A 53 0.41 -5.45 -16.09
N MET A 54 -0.68 -5.31 -15.33
CA MET A 54 -1.95 -5.92 -15.72
C MET A 54 -2.52 -5.27 -16.99
N GLN A 55 -2.37 -3.95 -17.14
CA GLN A 55 -2.79 -3.28 -18.36
C GLN A 55 -1.99 -3.74 -19.58
N ARG A 56 -0.68 -3.93 -19.42
CA ARG A 56 0.21 -4.45 -20.48
C ARG A 56 -0.19 -5.86 -20.89
N GLU A 57 -0.43 -6.76 -19.94
CA GLU A 57 -0.86 -8.15 -20.22
C GLU A 57 -2.20 -8.24 -20.93
N ARG A 58 -3.10 -7.29 -20.66
CA ARG A 58 -4.37 -7.16 -21.40
C ARG A 58 -4.14 -6.63 -22.81
N ALA A 59 -3.29 -5.63 -22.96
CA ALA A 59 -3.01 -5.00 -24.25
C ALA A 59 -2.20 -5.91 -25.20
N SER A 60 -1.34 -6.78 -24.68
CA SER A 60 -0.54 -7.73 -25.46
C SER A 60 -1.34 -8.93 -25.99
N GLY A 61 -2.59 -9.11 -25.55
CA GLY A 61 -3.41 -10.26 -25.90
C GLY A 61 -2.97 -11.58 -25.26
N THR A 62 -1.99 -11.57 -24.33
CA THR A 62 -1.61 -12.77 -23.56
C THR A 62 -2.83 -13.34 -22.83
N LEU A 63 -3.63 -12.44 -22.25
CA LEU A 63 -4.85 -12.82 -21.55
C LEU A 63 -5.83 -13.54 -22.49
N GLU A 64 -5.96 -13.10 -23.74
CA GLU A 64 -6.83 -13.74 -24.74
C GLU A 64 -6.34 -15.14 -25.13
N ARG A 65 -5.02 -15.33 -25.27
CA ARG A 65 -4.41 -16.64 -25.53
C ARG A 65 -4.57 -17.63 -24.38
N ILE A 66 -4.56 -17.17 -23.13
CA ILE A 66 -4.78 -18.06 -21.98
C ILE A 66 -6.28 -18.41 -21.88
N LEU A 67 -7.18 -17.50 -22.27
CA LEU A 67 -8.63 -17.74 -22.26
C LEU A 67 -9.14 -18.70 -23.34
N THR A 68 -8.29 -19.14 -24.28
CA THR A 68 -8.62 -20.24 -25.21
C THR A 68 -8.34 -21.62 -24.61
N THR A 69 -7.66 -21.69 -23.45
CA THR A 69 -7.49 -22.93 -22.68
C THR A 69 -8.70 -23.16 -21.74
N PRO A 70 -8.96 -24.38 -21.23
CA PRO A 70 -10.10 -24.67 -20.36
C PRO A 70 -9.99 -24.07 -18.94
N LEU A 71 -9.13 -23.06 -18.73
CA LEU A 71 -8.96 -22.38 -17.46
C LEU A 71 -10.12 -21.39 -17.22
N ARG A 72 -10.68 -21.41 -16.01
CA ARG A 72 -11.70 -20.43 -15.61
C ARG A 72 -11.03 -19.07 -15.40
N ARG A 73 -11.71 -18.01 -15.83
CA ARG A 73 -11.25 -16.60 -15.73
C ARG A 73 -10.91 -16.19 -14.29
N LEU A 74 -11.70 -16.68 -13.35
CA LEU A 74 -11.51 -16.42 -11.93
C LEU A 74 -10.18 -17.01 -11.45
N ASP A 75 -9.80 -18.20 -11.92
CA ASP A 75 -8.54 -18.85 -11.52
C ASP A 75 -7.33 -18.03 -12.00
N LEU A 76 -7.43 -17.44 -13.19
CA LEU A 76 -6.38 -16.59 -13.78
C LEU A 76 -6.22 -15.27 -12.99
N LEU A 77 -7.33 -14.63 -12.62
CA LEU A 77 -7.33 -13.40 -11.83
C LEU A 77 -6.89 -13.64 -10.38
N ILE A 78 -7.33 -14.75 -9.78
CA ILE A 78 -6.90 -15.18 -8.44
C ILE A 78 -5.41 -15.50 -8.48
N ALA A 79 -4.90 -16.16 -9.53
CA ALA A 79 -3.48 -16.44 -9.69
C ALA A 79 -2.64 -15.16 -9.76
N TYR A 80 -3.01 -14.19 -10.61
CA TYR A 80 -2.30 -12.91 -10.68
C TYR A 80 -2.43 -12.10 -9.38
N GLY A 81 -3.63 -12.00 -8.82
CA GLY A 81 -3.87 -11.31 -7.56
C GLY A 81 -3.03 -11.89 -6.42
N THR A 82 -2.95 -13.23 -6.34
CA THR A 82 -2.15 -13.95 -5.36
C THR A 82 -0.66 -13.76 -5.61
N ALA A 83 -0.20 -13.89 -6.87
CA ALA A 83 1.21 -13.69 -7.23
C ALA A 83 1.70 -12.27 -6.90
N PHE A 84 0.91 -11.25 -7.24
CA PHE A 84 1.23 -9.88 -6.87
C PHE A 84 1.15 -9.66 -5.36
N SER A 85 0.18 -10.27 -4.65
CA SER A 85 0.08 -10.17 -3.19
C SER A 85 1.28 -10.80 -2.48
N ILE A 86 1.80 -11.92 -2.99
CA ILE A 86 3.05 -12.52 -2.48
C ILE A 86 4.23 -11.58 -2.70
N ALA A 87 4.34 -10.97 -3.89
CA ALA A 87 5.37 -9.97 -4.16
C ALA A 87 5.22 -8.70 -3.28
N ALA A 88 3.98 -8.29 -2.98
CA ALA A 88 3.66 -7.21 -2.05
C ALA A 88 4.12 -7.54 -0.63
N ALA A 89 3.80 -8.74 -0.16
CA ALA A 89 4.21 -9.21 1.16
C ALA A 89 5.72 -9.31 1.27
N ALA A 90 6.39 -9.87 0.25
CA ALA A 90 7.84 -10.00 0.22
C ALA A 90 8.55 -8.64 0.25
N GLN A 91 8.10 -7.65 -0.52
CA GLN A 91 8.74 -6.33 -0.52
C GLN A 91 8.50 -5.57 0.79
N ALA A 92 7.28 -5.65 1.34
CA ALA A 92 6.94 -4.96 2.58
C ALA A 92 7.71 -5.57 3.76
N THR A 93 7.81 -6.90 3.79
CA THR A 93 8.63 -7.64 4.76
C THR A 93 10.09 -7.24 4.65
N LEU A 94 10.65 -7.21 3.44
CA LEU A 94 12.04 -6.80 3.23
C LEU A 94 12.29 -5.36 3.67
N ALA A 95 11.38 -4.44 3.35
CA ALA A 95 11.44 -3.05 3.81
C ALA A 95 11.43 -2.96 5.34
N CYS A 96 10.55 -3.69 6.01
CA CYS A 96 10.51 -3.73 7.46
C CYS A 96 11.78 -4.33 8.06
N ILE A 97 12.31 -5.44 7.52
CA ILE A 97 13.56 -6.06 7.98
C ILE A 97 14.70 -5.05 7.90
N VAL A 98 14.85 -4.37 6.77
CA VAL A 98 15.92 -3.37 6.60
C VAL A 98 15.75 -2.20 7.58
N SER A 99 14.52 -1.69 7.75
CA SER A 99 14.24 -0.63 8.72
C SER A 99 14.66 -1.01 10.15
N PHE A 100 14.12 -2.11 10.68
CA PHE A 100 14.31 -2.49 12.08
C PHE A 100 15.73 -3.00 12.36
N TRP A 101 16.29 -3.87 11.50
CA TRP A 101 17.57 -4.55 11.80
C TRP A 101 18.81 -3.83 11.26
N PHE A 102 18.69 -2.98 10.24
CA PHE A 102 19.84 -2.32 9.62
C PHE A 102 19.86 -0.80 9.80
N LEU A 103 18.69 -0.16 9.93
CA LEU A 103 18.57 1.30 10.00
C LEU A 103 18.22 1.82 11.40
N GLY A 104 18.16 0.92 12.40
CA GLY A 104 17.88 1.29 13.79
C GLY A 104 16.48 1.88 14.01
N PHE A 105 15.52 1.52 13.16
CA PHE A 105 14.12 1.88 13.36
C PHE A 105 13.58 1.18 14.61
N ASP A 106 12.88 1.93 15.46
CA ASP A 106 12.29 1.42 16.68
C ASP A 106 10.86 1.95 16.88
N THR A 107 10.02 1.13 17.49
CA THR A 107 8.60 1.42 17.76
C THR A 107 8.26 1.08 19.20
N ALA A 108 7.38 1.87 19.82
CA ALA A 108 6.91 1.56 21.18
C ALA A 108 6.20 0.20 21.25
N GLY A 109 5.35 -0.09 20.27
CA GLY A 109 4.64 -1.34 20.14
C GLY A 109 5.48 -2.45 19.51
N ALA A 110 4.93 -3.66 19.52
CA ALA A 110 5.66 -4.82 19.03
C ALA A 110 5.88 -4.76 17.50
N TRP A 111 7.14 -4.99 17.09
CA TRP A 111 7.61 -4.89 15.70
C TRP A 111 6.75 -5.66 14.68
N TYR A 112 6.19 -6.82 15.05
CA TYR A 112 5.41 -7.66 14.15
C TYR A 112 4.10 -6.99 13.69
N TRP A 113 3.53 -6.07 14.46
CA TRP A 113 2.33 -5.34 14.03
C TRP A 113 2.63 -4.39 12.85
N VAL A 114 3.82 -3.79 12.83
CA VAL A 114 4.26 -2.96 11.70
C VAL A 114 4.37 -3.82 10.43
N PHE A 115 4.90 -5.04 10.54
CA PHE A 115 4.96 -5.98 9.41
C PHE A 115 3.56 -6.31 8.89
N VAL A 116 2.63 -6.65 9.78
CA VAL A 116 1.24 -6.97 9.40
C VAL A 116 0.60 -5.80 8.68
N ILE A 117 0.68 -4.59 9.23
CA ILE A 117 0.06 -3.41 8.63
C ILE A 117 0.71 -3.10 7.27
N ALA A 118 2.04 -3.13 7.17
CA ALA A 118 2.76 -2.86 5.93
C ALA A 118 2.40 -3.87 4.83
N ILE A 119 2.30 -5.17 5.16
CA ILE A 119 1.92 -6.22 4.21
C ILE A 119 0.47 -6.03 3.76
N VAL A 120 -0.46 -5.85 4.69
CA VAL A 120 -1.89 -5.66 4.36
C VAL A 120 -2.07 -4.42 3.49
N ASN A 121 -1.36 -3.33 3.79
CA ASN A 121 -1.42 -2.11 2.99
C ASN A 121 -0.76 -2.27 1.61
N ALA A 122 0.30 -3.06 1.50
CA ALA A 122 0.89 -3.38 0.19
C ALA A 122 -0.08 -4.20 -0.67
N VAL A 123 -0.80 -5.16 -0.08
CA VAL A 123 -1.84 -5.97 -0.75
C VAL A 123 -3.04 -5.10 -1.15
N LEU A 124 -3.42 -4.11 -0.34
CA LEU A 124 -4.39 -3.10 -0.75
C LEU A 124 -3.94 -2.35 -2.01
N GLY A 125 -2.64 -1.97 -2.08
CA GLY A 125 -2.05 -1.39 -3.28
C GLY A 125 -2.23 -2.26 -4.52
N VAL A 126 -2.01 -3.58 -4.38
CA VAL A 126 -2.29 -4.57 -5.45
C VAL A 126 -3.76 -4.54 -5.87
N GLY A 127 -4.69 -4.61 -4.92
CA GLY A 127 -6.12 -4.60 -5.19
C GLY A 127 -6.58 -3.34 -5.93
N LEU A 128 -6.15 -2.17 -5.46
CA LEU A 128 -6.44 -0.89 -6.11
C LEU A 128 -5.80 -0.80 -7.50
N GLY A 129 -4.57 -1.27 -7.65
CA GLY A 129 -3.87 -1.30 -8.94
C GLY A 129 -4.57 -2.19 -9.97
N LEU A 130 -4.98 -3.40 -9.58
CA LEU A 130 -5.77 -4.30 -10.43
C LEU A 130 -7.11 -3.67 -10.81
N LEU A 131 -7.81 -3.06 -9.84
CA LEU A 131 -9.09 -2.40 -10.08
C LEU A 131 -8.94 -1.27 -11.09
N CYS A 132 -7.96 -0.38 -10.92
CA CYS A 132 -7.69 0.71 -11.87
C CYS A 132 -7.27 0.18 -13.25
N SER A 133 -6.49 -0.91 -13.31
CA SER A 133 -6.11 -1.54 -14.58
C SER A 133 -7.32 -1.95 -15.41
N ALA A 134 -8.46 -2.31 -14.78
CA ALA A 134 -9.68 -2.70 -15.46
C ALA A 134 -10.22 -1.58 -16.37
N PHE A 135 -10.09 -0.33 -15.93
CA PHE A 135 -10.61 0.87 -16.60
C PHE A 135 -9.60 1.55 -17.51
N ALA A 136 -8.30 1.28 -17.35
CA ALA A 136 -7.26 1.81 -18.21
C ALA A 136 -7.34 1.20 -19.62
N ARG A 137 -7.08 2.03 -20.64
CA ARG A 137 -6.95 1.62 -22.06
C ARG A 137 -5.49 1.59 -22.50
N THR A 138 -4.61 2.32 -21.84
CA THR A 138 -3.18 2.38 -22.12
C THR A 138 -2.38 2.40 -20.81
N GLU A 139 -1.09 2.05 -20.87
CA GLU A 139 -0.18 2.17 -19.71
C GLU A 139 -0.12 3.63 -19.20
N PHE A 140 -0.16 4.59 -20.12
CA PHE A 140 -0.19 6.01 -19.76
C PHE A 140 -1.47 6.38 -18.98
N GLN A 141 -2.63 5.84 -19.37
CA GLN A 141 -3.87 6.04 -18.62
C GLN A 141 -3.82 5.37 -17.24
N ALA A 142 -3.17 4.20 -17.12
CA ALA A 142 -2.91 3.56 -15.81
C ALA A 142 -2.12 4.50 -14.88
N VAL A 143 -1.08 5.17 -15.40
CA VAL A 143 -0.31 6.17 -14.64
C VAL A 143 -1.17 7.39 -14.24
N GLN A 144 -2.11 7.82 -15.08
CA GLN A 144 -3.02 8.92 -14.75
C GLN A 144 -3.99 8.60 -13.60
N PHE A 145 -4.19 7.32 -13.23
CA PHE A 145 -4.95 6.99 -12.01
C PHE A 145 -4.19 7.29 -10.72
N ILE A 146 -2.87 7.49 -10.77
CA ILE A 146 -2.07 7.85 -9.59
C ILE A 146 -2.57 9.15 -8.95
N PRO A 147 -2.64 10.30 -9.68
CA PRO A 147 -3.16 11.53 -9.09
C PRO A 147 -4.63 11.44 -8.68
N LEU A 148 -5.40 10.53 -9.27
CA LEU A 148 -6.83 10.37 -8.94
C LEU A 148 -7.05 9.55 -7.66
N VAL A 149 -6.29 8.48 -7.45
CA VAL A 149 -6.53 7.51 -6.37
C VAL A 149 -5.49 7.65 -5.25
N MET A 150 -4.20 7.76 -5.60
CA MET A 150 -3.12 7.78 -4.61
C MET A 150 -2.94 9.15 -3.98
N VAL A 151 -2.95 10.23 -4.76
CA VAL A 151 -2.68 11.59 -4.21
C VAL A 151 -3.70 12.00 -3.14
N PRO A 152 -5.02 11.83 -3.32
CA PRO A 152 -5.99 12.13 -2.26
C PRO A 152 -5.74 11.30 -1.00
N GLN A 153 -5.38 10.02 -1.16
CA GLN A 153 -5.03 9.15 -0.03
C GLN A 153 -3.82 9.67 0.74
N LEU A 154 -2.75 10.06 0.04
CA LEU A 154 -1.54 10.59 0.67
C LEU A 154 -1.79 11.91 1.41
N LEU A 155 -2.59 12.81 0.82
CA LEU A 155 -2.91 14.11 1.42
C LEU A 155 -3.85 13.99 2.63
N LEU A 156 -4.86 13.11 2.52
CA LEU A 156 -5.93 13.00 3.51
C LEU A 156 -5.70 11.90 4.56
N ALA A 157 -4.61 11.14 4.46
CA ALA A 157 -4.26 10.12 5.45
C ALA A 157 -3.94 10.71 6.83
N GLY A 158 -3.64 12.01 6.93
CA GLY A 158 -3.31 12.66 8.19
C GLY A 158 -1.82 12.94 8.41
N ILE A 159 -1.02 12.86 7.35
CA ILE A 159 0.45 13.06 7.38
C ILE A 159 0.80 14.54 7.59
N ILE A 160 0.15 15.43 6.83
CA ILE A 160 0.43 16.86 6.82
C ILE A 160 -0.40 17.55 7.91
N VAL A 161 -1.70 17.26 7.94
CA VAL A 161 -2.65 17.81 8.91
C VAL A 161 -3.35 16.63 9.57
N PRO A 162 -3.35 16.52 10.91
CA PRO A 162 -4.12 15.50 11.62
C PRO A 162 -5.59 15.50 11.21
N ARG A 163 -6.19 14.32 11.01
CA ARG A 163 -7.57 14.20 10.51
C ARG A 163 -8.61 14.87 11.40
N ALA A 164 -8.39 14.91 12.71
CA ALA A 164 -9.27 15.56 13.67
C ALA A 164 -9.33 17.10 13.52
N LEU A 165 -8.32 17.69 12.87
CA LEU A 165 -8.25 19.13 12.63
C LEU A 165 -8.79 19.52 11.24
N MET A 166 -9.16 18.53 10.41
CA MET A 166 -9.70 18.79 9.09
C MET A 166 -11.16 19.26 9.18
N PRO A 167 -11.63 20.09 8.23
CA PRO A 167 -13.05 20.39 8.10
C PRO A 167 -13.90 19.12 7.96
N HIS A 168 -15.11 19.12 8.50
CA HIS A 168 -15.99 17.94 8.55
C HIS A 168 -16.14 17.25 7.18
N TRP A 169 -16.34 18.02 6.10
CA TRP A 169 -16.49 17.47 4.74
C TRP A 169 -15.24 16.71 4.25
N LEU A 170 -14.03 17.17 4.63
CA LEU A 170 -12.77 16.54 4.25
C LEU A 170 -12.54 15.27 5.08
N GLN A 171 -12.99 15.27 6.34
CA GLN A 171 -12.98 14.10 7.21
C GLN A 171 -13.86 12.97 6.65
N TRP A 172 -15.04 13.30 6.12
CA TRP A 172 -15.89 12.32 5.43
C TRP A 172 -15.18 11.67 4.24
N ILE A 173 -14.46 12.45 3.43
CA ILE A 173 -13.67 11.90 2.31
C ILE A 173 -12.55 11.01 2.85
N SER A 174 -11.79 11.47 3.85
CA SER A 174 -10.70 10.70 4.46
C SER A 174 -11.17 9.35 5.03
N ASN A 175 -12.40 9.28 5.56
CA ASN A 175 -12.99 8.05 6.09
C ASN A 175 -13.29 6.99 5.01
N VAL A 176 -13.34 7.36 3.73
CA VAL A 176 -13.49 6.42 2.61
C VAL A 176 -12.12 5.94 2.09
N LEU A 177 -11.03 6.57 2.54
CA LEU A 177 -9.70 6.30 2.06
C LEU A 177 -8.98 5.27 2.96
N PRO A 178 -8.67 4.07 2.46
CA PRO A 178 -8.10 3.01 3.28
C PRO A 178 -6.69 3.34 3.81
N ALA A 179 -5.90 4.12 3.07
CA ALA A 179 -4.58 4.55 3.50
C ALA A 179 -4.60 5.37 4.80
N SER A 180 -5.69 6.09 5.08
CA SER A 180 -5.88 6.85 6.31
C SER A 180 -5.91 5.94 7.55
N TYR A 181 -6.58 4.80 7.45
CA TYR A 181 -6.65 3.81 8.53
C TYR A 181 -5.33 3.08 8.70
N ALA A 182 -4.64 2.74 7.60
CA ALA A 182 -3.32 2.11 7.68
C ALA A 182 -2.31 3.01 8.39
N LEU A 183 -2.34 4.32 8.12
CA LEU A 183 -1.48 5.28 8.79
C LEU A 183 -1.83 5.45 10.27
N GLU A 184 -3.12 5.54 10.60
CA GLU A 184 -3.56 5.62 12.01
C GLU A 184 -3.15 4.37 12.79
N ALA A 185 -3.30 3.18 12.22
CA ALA A 185 -2.86 1.93 12.83
C ALA A 185 -1.34 1.93 13.08
N LEU A 186 -0.54 2.37 12.10
CA LEU A 186 0.91 2.46 12.27
C LEU A 186 1.27 3.48 13.35
N GLN A 187 0.64 4.65 13.38
CA GLN A 187 0.88 5.68 14.40
C GLN A 187 0.53 5.17 15.80
N GLN A 188 -0.56 4.41 15.95
CA GLN A 188 -0.95 3.78 17.21
C GLN A 188 0.12 2.79 17.68
N VAL A 189 0.55 1.87 16.80
CA VAL A 189 1.62 0.88 17.10
C VAL A 189 2.97 1.56 17.37
N GLY A 190 3.27 2.67 16.68
CA GLY A 190 4.52 3.40 16.88
C GLY A 190 4.59 4.14 18.22
N SER A 191 3.44 4.55 18.77
CA SER A 191 3.35 5.39 19.97
C SER A 191 2.90 4.67 21.24
N HIS A 192 2.25 3.51 21.12
CA HIS A 192 1.73 2.75 22.26
C HIS A 192 2.40 1.37 22.34
N PRO A 193 2.77 0.91 23.54
CA PRO A 193 3.40 -0.39 23.73
C PRO A 193 2.44 -1.57 23.49
N GLU A 194 1.17 -1.38 23.82
CA GLU A 194 0.11 -2.36 23.60
C GLU A 194 -0.74 -2.01 22.39
N LEU A 195 -1.36 -3.04 21.81
CA LEU A 195 -2.22 -2.87 20.66
C LEU A 195 -3.55 -2.22 21.08
N THR A 196 -3.73 -0.95 20.73
CA THR A 196 -4.97 -0.23 20.99
C THR A 196 -6.15 -0.81 20.20
N SER A 197 -7.37 -0.73 20.76
CA SER A 197 -8.60 -1.08 20.03
C SER A 197 -8.76 -0.32 18.71
N ILE A 198 -8.21 0.90 18.62
CA ILE A 198 -8.19 1.71 17.40
C ILE A 198 -7.33 1.04 16.32
N ALA A 199 -6.12 0.60 16.68
CA ALA A 199 -5.23 -0.09 15.75
C ALA A 199 -5.85 -1.39 15.22
N VAL A 200 -6.51 -2.18 16.08
CA VAL A 200 -7.22 -3.40 15.66
C VAL A 200 -8.32 -3.09 14.66
N ARG A 201 -9.18 -2.11 14.98
CA ARG A 201 -10.26 -1.66 14.10
C ARG A 201 -9.70 -1.29 12.74
N ASP A 202 -8.65 -0.47 12.72
CA ASP A 202 -8.09 0.06 11.49
C ASP A 202 -7.42 -1.03 10.64
N ILE A 203 -6.70 -1.96 11.26
CA ILE A 203 -6.15 -3.14 10.57
C ILE A 203 -7.27 -3.93 9.89
N VAL A 204 -8.37 -4.20 10.60
CA VAL A 204 -9.53 -4.94 10.07
C VAL A 204 -10.18 -4.16 8.92
N VAL A 205 -10.32 -2.84 9.05
CA VAL A 205 -10.87 -1.99 8.00
C VAL A 205 -9.99 -2.04 6.74
N VAL A 206 -8.68 -1.85 6.87
CA VAL A 206 -7.75 -1.89 5.73
C VAL A 206 -7.77 -3.28 5.07
N LEU A 207 -7.78 -4.35 5.86
CA LEU A 207 -7.90 -5.72 5.34
C LEU A 207 -9.21 -5.91 4.56
N GLY A 208 -10.33 -5.42 5.11
CA GLY A 208 -11.63 -5.42 4.43
C GLY A 208 -11.59 -4.67 3.10
N PHE A 209 -10.96 -3.50 3.04
CA PHE A 209 -10.75 -2.75 1.80
C PHE A 209 -9.84 -3.49 0.81
N ALA A 210 -8.78 -4.14 1.28
CA ALA A 210 -7.87 -4.90 0.42
C ALA A 210 -8.60 -6.08 -0.25
N LEU A 211 -9.37 -6.85 0.54
CA LEU A 211 -10.19 -7.94 0.02
C LEU A 211 -11.28 -7.43 -0.92
N ALA A 212 -11.98 -6.36 -0.55
CA ALA A 212 -13.01 -5.76 -1.40
C ALA A 212 -12.42 -5.27 -2.73
N ALA A 213 -11.26 -4.60 -2.72
CA ALA A 213 -10.60 -4.13 -3.93
C ALA A 213 -10.16 -5.30 -4.82
N LEU A 214 -9.61 -6.37 -4.25
CA LEU A 214 -9.26 -7.59 -5.00
C LEU A 214 -10.50 -8.27 -5.61
N CYS A 215 -11.58 -8.41 -4.85
CA CYS A 215 -12.84 -8.97 -5.32
C CYS A 215 -13.49 -8.12 -6.43
N LEU A 216 -13.51 -6.80 -6.26
CA LEU A 216 -14.04 -5.86 -7.25
C LEU A 216 -13.18 -5.85 -8.52
N ALA A 217 -11.86 -5.90 -8.39
CA ALA A 217 -10.95 -6.05 -9.52
C ALA A 217 -11.24 -7.34 -10.30
N ALA A 218 -11.40 -8.46 -9.58
CA ALA A 218 -11.75 -9.73 -10.20
C ALA A 218 -13.11 -9.69 -10.92
N ALA A 219 -14.10 -8.98 -10.37
CA ALA A 219 -15.42 -8.82 -10.97
C ALA A 219 -15.45 -7.87 -12.18
N THR A 220 -14.61 -6.82 -12.18
CA THR A 220 -14.62 -5.76 -13.20
C THR A 220 -13.79 -6.10 -14.44
N LEU A 221 -12.85 -7.04 -14.36
CA LEU A 221 -12.16 -7.58 -15.54
C LEU A 221 -13.11 -8.47 -16.37
N ARG A 222 -14.05 -7.83 -17.08
CA ARG A 222 -14.92 -8.45 -18.08
C ARG A 222 -14.31 -8.39 -19.48
N ARG A 223 -14.59 -9.43 -20.27
CA ARG A 223 -14.19 -9.62 -21.67
C ARG A 223 -14.40 -8.32 -22.48
N ARG A 224 -13.34 -7.86 -23.16
CA ARG A 224 -13.52 -7.23 -24.47
C ARG A 224 -13.39 -8.35 -25.48
N THR A 225 -14.51 -8.88 -25.94
CA THR A 225 -14.55 -9.59 -27.21
C THR A 225 -14.68 -8.53 -28.31
N PRO A 226 -13.82 -8.51 -29.34
CA PRO A 226 -14.29 -8.09 -30.65
C PRO A 226 -15.36 -9.05 -31.16
#